data_AF-A0A218ZW11-F1
#
_entry.id   AF-A0A218ZW11-F1
#
_cell.length_a   1.000
_cell.length_b   1.000
_cell.length_c   1.000
_cell.angle_alpha   90.00
_cell.angle_beta   90.00
_cell.angle_gamma   90.00
#
_symmetry.space_group_name_H-M   'P 1'
#
loop_
_entity.id
_entity.type
_entity.pdbx_description
1 polymer ?
#
loop_
_entity_poly.entity_id
_entity_poly.type
_entity_poly.pdbx_seq_one_letter_code
_entity_poly.pdbx_strand_id
1 'polypeptide(L)'
;MSFDDANLFDLMDSCQSLGDTRFGGSGTRDEDILVGYIYGVLSESASTELLYDTKLAKAYKYGEYSYMVWMGEFELEESGEQDDEPLVLPVAVEGPFRDGEIEEILKQL
;
A
#
# COMPACT_ATOMS: atom_id res chain seq x y z
N MET A 1 10.15 7.98 -13.76
CA MET A 1 10.91 7.05 -12.90
C MET A 1 10.15 5.73 -12.94
N SER A 2 10.77 4.65 -13.41
CA SER A 2 10.30 3.32 -13.08
C SER A 2 11.03 2.92 -11.81
N PHE A 3 10.30 2.55 -10.76
CA PHE A 3 10.93 1.81 -9.68
C PHE A 3 11.30 0.42 -10.19
N ASP A 4 12.51 -0.02 -9.87
CA ASP A 4 12.88 -1.43 -9.90
C ASP A 4 12.87 -1.96 -8.45
N ASP A 5 13.01 -3.27 -8.30
CA ASP A 5 13.00 -3.97 -7.01
C ASP A 5 13.95 -3.33 -5.97
N ALA A 6 15.14 -2.89 -6.40
CA ALA A 6 16.14 -2.28 -5.52
C ALA A 6 15.70 -0.91 -5.01
N ASN A 7 15.20 -0.05 -5.89
CA ASN A 7 14.76 1.29 -5.48
C ASN A 7 13.57 1.22 -4.51
N LEU A 8 12.63 0.29 -4.72
CA LEU A 8 11.45 0.18 -3.84
C LEU A 8 11.85 -0.34 -2.47
N PHE A 9 12.70 -1.36 -2.47
CA PHE A 9 13.27 -1.89 -1.24
C PHE A 9 14.02 -0.81 -0.47
N ASP A 10 14.96 -0.10 -1.09
CA ASP A 10 15.78 0.91 -0.40
C ASP A 10 14.91 2.04 0.19
N LEU A 11 13.89 2.47 -0.53
CA LEU A 11 12.93 3.45 -0.04
C LEU A 11 12.18 2.92 1.18
N MET A 12 11.55 1.76 1.06
CA MET A 12 10.71 1.19 2.11
C MET A 12 11.52 0.74 3.32
N ASP A 13 12.74 0.23 3.14
CA ASP A 13 13.63 -0.15 4.24
C ASP A 13 14.00 1.07 5.11
N SER A 14 14.09 2.27 4.50
CA SER A 14 14.42 3.51 5.22
C SER A 14 13.29 4.04 6.12
N CYS A 15 12.02 3.81 5.73
CA CYS A 15 10.86 4.36 6.44
C CYS A 15 10.07 3.30 7.21
N GLN A 16 10.10 2.04 6.76
CA GLN A 16 9.30 0.88 7.21
C GLN A 16 7.78 1.02 7.01
N SER A 17 7.25 2.22 7.19
CA SER A 17 5.89 2.58 6.84
C SER A 17 5.77 4.00 6.28
N LEU A 18 4.80 4.19 5.39
CA LEU A 18 4.46 5.47 4.77
C LEU A 18 2.95 5.68 4.80
N GLY A 19 2.52 6.93 4.93
CA GLY A 19 1.12 7.34 4.84
C GLY A 19 0.52 7.64 6.20
N ASP A 20 -0.65 7.08 6.46
CA ASP A 20 -1.42 7.39 7.65
C ASP A 20 -0.70 7.03 8.97
N THR A 21 -0.76 7.96 9.93
CA THR A 21 -0.15 7.85 11.26
C THR A 21 -0.58 6.61 12.05
N ARG A 22 -1.75 6.04 11.77
CA ARG A 22 -2.25 4.80 12.41
C ARG A 22 -1.35 3.60 12.13
N PHE A 23 -0.61 3.63 11.02
CA PHE A 23 0.30 2.58 10.57
C PHE A 23 1.78 2.99 10.74
N GLY A 24 2.06 4.06 11.49
CA GLY A 24 3.41 4.53 11.78
C GLY A 24 3.99 5.52 10.77
N GLY A 25 3.24 5.89 9.72
CA GLY A 25 3.63 6.97 8.82
C GLY A 25 3.58 8.35 9.46
N SER A 26 4.01 9.39 8.73
CA SER A 26 3.97 10.78 9.20
C SER A 26 2.65 11.49 8.88
N GLY A 27 1.79 10.91 8.04
CA GLY A 27 0.51 11.50 7.61
C GLY A 27 0.69 12.76 6.77
N THR A 28 1.85 12.91 6.12
CA THR A 28 2.13 14.06 5.27
C THR A 28 1.62 13.83 3.86
N ARG A 29 1.26 14.91 3.18
CA ARG A 29 0.81 14.86 1.78
C ARG A 29 1.82 14.19 0.83
N ASP A 30 3.11 14.37 1.09
CA ASP A 30 4.17 13.75 0.29
C ASP A 30 4.16 12.23 0.46
N GLU A 31 3.91 11.73 1.68
CA GLU A 31 3.70 10.30 1.91
C GLU A 31 2.43 9.78 1.24
N ASP A 32 1.32 10.52 1.28
CA ASP A 32 0.08 10.11 0.60
C ASP A 32 0.32 9.92 -0.92
N ILE A 33 1.09 10.82 -1.53
CA ILE A 33 1.49 10.72 -2.94
C ILE A 33 2.37 9.48 -3.16
N LEU A 34 3.34 9.24 -2.27
CA LEU A 34 4.22 8.07 -2.35
C LEU A 34 3.44 6.76 -2.18
N VAL A 35 2.50 6.69 -1.24
CA VAL A 35 1.61 5.55 -1.02
C VAL A 35 0.84 5.22 -2.30
N GLY A 36 0.20 6.22 -2.91
CA GLY A 36 -0.52 6.02 -4.17
C GLY A 36 0.38 5.55 -5.31
N TYR A 37 1.59 6.11 -5.40
CA TYR A 37 2.57 5.70 -6.41
C TYR A 37 3.07 4.27 -6.20
N ILE A 38 3.44 3.89 -4.97
CA ILE A 38 3.89 2.54 -4.62
C ILE A 38 2.78 1.53 -4.88
N TYR A 39 1.54 1.85 -4.50
CA TYR A 39 0.40 1.01 -4.82
C TYR A 39 0.24 0.80 -6.33
N GLY A 40 0.38 1.85 -7.15
CA GLY A 40 0.37 1.73 -8.60
C GLY A 40 1.46 0.79 -9.13
N VAL A 41 2.69 0.94 -8.64
CA VAL A 41 3.81 0.05 -9.00
C VAL A 41 3.50 -1.41 -8.65
N LEU A 42 3.06 -1.67 -7.42
CA LEU A 42 2.76 -3.03 -6.96
C LEU A 42 1.59 -3.64 -7.74
N SER A 43 0.49 -2.91 -7.90
CA SER A 43 -0.74 -3.43 -8.52
C SER A 43 -0.68 -3.59 -10.04
N GLU A 44 0.15 -2.81 -10.74
CA GLU A 44 0.24 -2.85 -12.21
C GLU A 44 1.45 -3.64 -12.73
N SER A 45 2.44 -3.90 -11.89
CA SER A 45 3.64 -4.63 -12.30
C SER A 45 3.35 -6.12 -12.55
N ALA A 46 3.73 -6.61 -13.73
CA ALA A 46 3.64 -8.03 -14.09
C ALA A 46 4.55 -8.94 -13.23
N SER A 47 5.53 -8.35 -12.53
CA SER A 47 6.44 -9.06 -11.63
C SER A 47 5.91 -9.13 -10.20
N THR A 48 4.73 -8.56 -9.93
CA THR A 48 4.11 -8.61 -8.61
C THR A 48 3.10 -9.76 -8.53
N GLU A 49 3.11 -10.47 -7.40
CA GLU A 49 2.09 -11.44 -7.04
C GLU A 49 1.19 -10.89 -5.92
N LEU A 50 -0.13 -10.99 -6.08
CA LEU A 50 -1.10 -10.63 -5.05
C LEU A 50 -1.32 -11.80 -4.10
N LEU A 51 -0.90 -11.65 -2.85
CA LEU A 51 -0.98 -12.70 -1.82
C LEU A 51 -2.28 -12.64 -1.01
N TYR A 52 -2.81 -11.44 -0.80
CA TYR A 52 -4.01 -11.19 0.01
C TYR A 52 -4.78 -10.00 -0.54
N ASP A 53 -6.10 -10.10 -0.57
CA ASP A 53 -6.98 -9.04 -1.09
C ASP A 53 -8.27 -8.95 -0.28
N THR A 54 -8.43 -7.83 0.43
CA THR A 54 -9.66 -7.45 1.10
C THR A 54 -9.95 -5.97 0.87
N LYS A 55 -11.13 -5.53 1.32
CA LYS A 55 -11.49 -4.11 1.33
C LYS A 55 -10.59 -3.26 2.24
N LEU A 56 -9.97 -3.87 3.25
CA LEU A 56 -9.17 -3.16 4.27
C LEU A 56 -7.69 -3.16 3.95
N ALA A 57 -7.20 -4.20 3.28
CA ALA A 57 -5.79 -4.36 3.00
C ALA A 57 -5.53 -5.28 1.82
N LYS A 58 -4.39 -5.06 1.17
CA LYS A 58 -3.84 -5.91 0.11
C LYS A 58 -2.38 -6.22 0.42
N ALA A 59 -1.96 -7.47 0.23
CA ALA A 59 -0.55 -7.85 0.36
C ALA A 59 0.01 -8.27 -1.00
N TYR A 60 1.17 -7.70 -1.33
CA TYR A 60 1.85 -7.91 -2.60
C TYR A 60 3.24 -8.48 -2.36
N LYS A 61 3.61 -9.50 -3.12
CA LYS A 61 4.99 -9.96 -3.24
C LYS A 61 5.62 -9.33 -4.48
N TYR A 62 6.72 -8.64 -4.31
CA TYR A 62 7.46 -7.97 -5.37
C TYR A 62 8.96 -8.19 -5.19
N GLY A 63 9.57 -8.89 -6.15
CA GLY A 63 10.92 -9.42 -6.01
C GLY A 63 11.01 -10.43 -4.84
N GLU A 64 11.99 -10.23 -3.96
CA GLU A 64 12.23 -11.09 -2.78
C GLU A 64 11.45 -10.64 -1.53
N TYR A 65 10.65 -9.58 -1.63
CA TYR A 65 10.01 -8.93 -0.50
C TYR A 65 8.50 -8.88 -0.65
N SER A 66 7.81 -8.71 0.47
CA SER A 66 6.37 -8.49 0.52
C SER A 66 6.05 -7.13 1.13
N TYR A 67 4.95 -6.55 0.70
CA TYR A 67 4.49 -5.22 1.14
C TYR A 67 2.99 -5.30 1.46
N MET A 68 2.58 -4.65 2.54
CA MET A 68 1.19 -4.51 2.91
C MET A 68 0.71 -3.11 2.51
N VAL A 69 -0.41 -3.04 1.79
CA VAL A 69 -1.08 -1.80 1.44
C VAL A 69 -2.40 -1.73 2.17
N TRP A 70 -2.57 -0.70 3.00
CA TRP A 70 -3.79 -0.45 3.76
C TRP A 70 -4.73 0.45 2.99
N MET A 71 -6.01 0.12 3.03
CA MET A 71 -7.06 0.82 2.30
C MET A 71 -7.95 1.61 3.27
N GLY A 72 -8.32 2.82 2.88
CA GLY A 72 -9.23 3.69 3.62
C GLY A 72 -10.41 4.11 2.75
N GLU A 73 -11.56 4.26 3.40
CA GLU A 73 -12.79 4.79 2.78
C GLU A 73 -12.82 6.31 2.92
N PHE A 74 -13.10 6.99 1.81
CA PHE A 74 -13.25 8.44 1.74
C PHE A 74 -14.62 8.80 1.19
N GLU A 75 -15.31 9.70 1.89
CA GLU A 75 -16.54 10.32 1.40
C GLU A 75 -16.17 11.41 0.39
N LEU A 76 -16.68 11.30 -0.84
CA LEU A 76 -16.54 12.36 -1.83
C LEU A 76 -17.53 13.48 -1.49
N GLU A 77 -17.05 14.55 -0.86
CA GLU A 77 -17.85 15.77 -0.69
C GLU A 77 -18.07 16.45 -2.05
N GLU A 78 -19.22 16.15 -2.66
CA GLU A 78 -19.95 16.90 -3.69
C GLU A 78 -19.19 17.33 -4.97
N SER A 79 -19.45 16.61 -6.06
CA SER A 79 -19.70 17.27 -7.34
C SER A 79 -20.75 16.51 -8.15
N GLY A 80 -22.02 16.84 -7.90
CA GLY A 80 -23.19 16.61 -8.75
C GLY A 80 -23.17 15.39 -9.68
N GLU A 81 -24.02 14.42 -9.34
CA GLU A 81 -24.44 13.25 -10.12
C GLU A 81 -23.48 12.05 -10.16
N GLN A 82 -23.99 10.95 -9.58
CA GLN A 82 -23.69 9.51 -9.76
C GLN A 82 -22.79 8.82 -8.71
N ASP A 83 -23.46 7.86 -8.05
CA ASP A 83 -23.04 6.80 -7.11
C ASP A 83 -22.47 7.19 -5.73
N ASP A 84 -23.32 7.00 -4.71
CA ASP A 84 -23.08 7.10 -3.27
C ASP A 84 -22.15 5.98 -2.70
N GLU A 85 -21.20 5.47 -3.48
CA GLU A 85 -20.24 4.47 -2.98
C GLU A 85 -18.97 5.16 -2.46
N PRO A 86 -18.53 4.85 -1.21
CA PRO A 86 -17.32 5.44 -0.65
C PRO A 86 -16.10 5.04 -1.49
N LEU A 87 -15.22 6.01 -1.75
CA LEU A 87 -14.01 5.77 -2.54
C LEU A 87 -12.99 5.06 -1.65
N VAL A 88 -12.59 3.85 -2.03
CA VAL A 88 -11.56 3.07 -1.32
C VAL A 88 -10.20 3.33 -1.94
N LEU A 89 -9.32 4.03 -1.21
CA LEU A 89 -7.97 4.39 -1.68
C LEU A 89 -6.88 3.83 -0.76
N PRO A 90 -5.66 3.59 -1.27
CA PRO A 90 -4.53 3.25 -0.42
C PRO A 90 -4.21 4.44 0.50
N VAL A 91 -4.06 4.17 1.79
CA VAL A 91 -3.77 5.17 2.83
C VAL A 91 -2.44 4.95 3.54
N ALA A 92 -1.90 3.74 3.47
CA ALA A 92 -0.57 3.44 3.98
C ALA A 92 0.06 2.26 3.25
N VAL A 93 1.39 2.19 3.30
CA VAL A 93 2.17 1.02 2.89
C VAL A 93 3.14 0.66 4.01
N GLU A 94 3.26 -0.63 4.32
CA GLU A 94 4.23 -1.19 5.25
C GLU A 94 5.12 -2.23 4.57
N GLY A 95 6.36 -2.32 5.02
CA GLY A 95 7.37 -3.28 4.57
C GLY A 95 8.76 -2.64 4.44
N PRO A 96 9.73 -3.33 3.84
CA PRO A 96 9.63 -4.65 3.21
C PRO A 96 9.56 -5.78 4.25
N PHE A 97 8.62 -6.69 4.08
CA PHE A 97 8.51 -7.93 4.87
C PHE A 97 9.21 -9.08 4.16
N ARG A 98 9.80 -9.99 4.93
CA ARG A 98 10.20 -11.31 4.43
C ARG A 98 9.00 -12.23 4.36
N ASP A 99 9.08 -13.26 3.50
CA ASP A 99 7.98 -14.21 3.26
C ASP A 99 7.37 -14.79 4.55
N GLY A 100 8.17 -15.08 5.58
CA GLY A 100 7.64 -15.60 6.84
C GLY A 100 6.88 -14.57 7.68
N GLU A 101 7.26 -13.29 7.60
CA GLU A 101 6.69 -12.21 8.42
C GLU A 101 5.31 -11.81 7.90
N ILE A 102 5.17 -11.70 6.57
CA ILE A 102 3.88 -11.35 5.95
C ILE A 102 2.82 -12.43 6.24
N GLU A 103 3.18 -13.71 6.21
CA GLU A 103 2.25 -14.80 6.52
C GLU A 103 1.72 -14.76 7.96
N GLU A 104 2.55 -14.35 8.92
CA GLU A 104 2.14 -14.21 10.32
C GLU A 104 1.19 -13.03 10.52
N ILE A 105 1.42 -11.93 9.81
CA ILE A 105 0.53 -10.76 9.79
C ILE A 105 -0.83 -11.15 9.18
N LEU A 106 -0.81 -11.81 8.02
CA LEU A 106 -2.01 -12.22 7.30
C LEU A 106 -2.91 -13.18 8.09
N LYS A 107 -2.35 -14.01 8.99
CA LYS A 107 -3.12 -14.91 9.87
C LYS A 107 -3.90 -14.16 10.96
N GLN A 108 -3.54 -12.91 11.25
CA GLN A 108 -4.13 -12.11 12.31
C GLN A 108 -5.20 -11.13 11.80
N LEU A 109 -5.36 -11.03 10.48
CA LEU A 109 -6.35 -10.21 9.78
C LEU A 109 -7.60 -11.01 9.40
#